data_AF-A0A847XBH3-F1
#
_entry.id   AF-A0A847XBH3-F1
#
_cell.length_a   1.000
_cell.length_b   1.000
_cell.length_c   1.000
_cell.angle_alpha   90.00
_cell.angle_beta   90.00
_cell.angle_gamma   90.00
#
_symmetry.space_group_name_H-M   'P 1'
#
loop_
_entity.id
_entity.type
_entity.pdbx_description
1 polymer ?
#
loop_
_entity_poly.entity_id
_entity_poly.type
_entity_poly.pdbx_seq_one_letter_code
_entity_poly.pdbx_strand_id
1 'polypeptide(L)'
;MKDYLKELCLPFNIKLVYTNNKYTILSSGLNKSGNPIIRVHKKLKDCPKVIDDAILGYYIDFKNGDKYLKTIKNYVELQLKLTDYIIKGSNKEYRNYWLLKEEKPKFSKEPVELDIKSITKKGFTSNAAELNQNNIIKVSKDALVELDITVDYVKK
;
A
#
# COMPACT_ATOMS: atom_id res chain seq x y z
N MET A 1 -9.31 10.28 19.18
CA MET A 1 -7.99 10.82 18.81
C MET A 1 -8.07 11.26 17.35
N LYS A 2 -7.56 12.44 17.02
CA LYS A 2 -7.65 13.04 15.69
C LYS A 2 -6.53 12.46 14.81
N ASP A 3 -6.89 11.86 13.69
CA ASP A 3 -5.96 11.15 12.78
C ASP A 3 -5.23 12.17 11.91
N TYR A 4 -4.04 12.59 12.34
CA TYR A 4 -3.31 13.70 11.74
C TYR A 4 -2.82 13.37 10.31
N LEU A 5 -2.33 12.15 10.08
CA LEU A 5 -1.97 11.72 8.73
C LEU A 5 -3.14 11.77 7.75
N LYS A 6 -4.34 11.36 8.20
CA LYS A 6 -5.54 11.47 7.38
C LYS A 6 -5.83 12.92 6.98
N GLU A 7 -5.64 13.86 7.90
CA GLU A 7 -5.83 15.29 7.64
C GLU A 7 -4.79 15.86 6.69
N LEU A 8 -3.53 15.45 6.84
CA LEU A 8 -2.46 15.79 5.91
C LEU A 8 -2.77 15.31 4.47
N CYS A 9 -3.42 14.17 4.31
CA CYS A 9 -3.77 13.63 3.00
C CYS A 9 -4.93 14.37 2.29
N LEU A 10 -5.83 15.04 3.04
CA LEU A 10 -7.05 15.63 2.50
C LEU A 10 -6.79 16.70 1.41
N PRO A 11 -5.90 17.71 1.60
CA PRO A 11 -5.64 18.74 0.59
C PRO A 11 -5.09 18.18 -0.73
N PHE A 12 -4.48 17.00 -0.68
CA PHE A 12 -3.88 16.33 -1.81
C PHE A 12 -4.83 15.33 -2.50
N ASN A 13 -6.07 15.21 -1.99
CA ASN A 13 -7.04 14.20 -2.43
C ASN A 13 -6.45 12.77 -2.38
N ILE A 14 -5.60 12.50 -1.38
CA ILE A 14 -5.00 11.19 -1.18
C ILE A 14 -5.94 10.36 -0.30
N LYS A 15 -6.33 9.17 -0.77
CA LYS A 15 -7.03 8.21 0.08
C LYS A 15 -6.01 7.48 0.95
N LEU A 16 -6.10 7.69 2.26
CA LEU A 16 -5.31 6.96 3.26
C LEU A 16 -6.00 5.64 3.63
N VAL A 17 -5.24 4.54 3.63
CA VAL A 17 -5.73 3.21 4.04
C VAL A 17 -4.80 2.61 5.07
N TYR A 18 -5.33 2.29 6.25
CA TYR A 18 -4.58 1.54 7.26
C TYR A 18 -4.73 0.03 7.07
N THR A 19 -3.61 -0.68 7.06
CA THR A 19 -3.52 -2.12 6.79
C THR A 19 -2.86 -2.86 7.95
N ASN A 20 -3.06 -4.18 8.01
CA ASN A 20 -2.36 -5.08 8.94
C ASN A 20 -1.26 -5.89 8.24
N ASN A 21 -0.71 -5.38 7.13
CA ASN A 21 0.30 -6.10 6.36
C ASN A 21 1.63 -6.18 7.14
N LYS A 22 1.99 -7.38 7.61
CA LYS A 22 3.18 -7.60 8.43
C LYS A 22 4.49 -7.22 7.74
N TYR A 23 4.55 -7.33 6.41
CA TYR A 23 5.77 -7.16 5.63
C TYR A 23 5.88 -5.80 4.97
N THR A 24 4.78 -5.24 4.45
CA THR A 24 4.79 -3.91 3.81
C THR A 24 4.16 -2.90 4.72
N ILE A 25 4.97 -2.02 5.30
CA ILE A 25 4.47 -1.02 6.25
C ILE A 25 4.00 0.26 5.59
N LEU A 26 4.53 0.56 4.40
CA LEU A 26 4.20 1.73 3.61
C LEU A 26 4.23 1.38 2.12
N SER A 27 3.20 1.81 1.40
CA SER A 27 3.20 1.80 -0.07
C SER A 27 2.31 2.90 -0.61
N SER A 28 2.54 3.30 -1.87
CA SER A 28 1.67 4.22 -2.60
C SER A 28 1.26 3.62 -3.94
N GLY A 29 0.26 4.23 -4.57
CA GLY A 29 -0.21 3.88 -5.90
C GLY A 29 -1.47 4.64 -6.26
N LEU A 30 -1.97 4.44 -7.47
CA LEU A 30 -3.27 4.96 -7.88
C LEU A 30 -4.35 3.90 -7.63
N ASN A 31 -5.56 4.33 -7.32
CA ASN A 31 -6.71 3.43 -7.36
C ASN A 31 -7.24 3.27 -8.78
N LYS A 32 -8.26 2.42 -8.94
CA LYS A 32 -8.91 2.18 -10.24
C LYS A 32 -9.47 3.46 -10.89
N SER A 33 -9.77 4.48 -10.08
CA SER A 33 -10.25 5.80 -10.52
C SER A 33 -9.12 6.80 -10.76
N GLY A 34 -7.85 6.36 -10.71
CA GLY A 34 -6.69 7.23 -10.89
C GLY A 34 -6.38 8.16 -9.71
N ASN A 35 -7.08 8.02 -8.57
CA ASN A 35 -6.82 8.84 -7.39
C ASN A 35 -5.65 8.27 -6.57
N PRO A 36 -4.79 9.13 -6.00
CA PRO A 36 -3.65 8.69 -5.23
C PRO A 36 -4.10 8.01 -3.94
N ILE A 37 -3.44 6.90 -3.61
CA ILE A 37 -3.61 6.14 -2.37
C ILE A 37 -2.26 6.00 -1.69
N ILE A 38 -2.26 6.21 -0.38
CA ILE A 38 -1.17 5.81 0.51
C ILE A 38 -1.73 4.73 1.44
N ARG A 39 -1.02 3.60 1.53
CA ARG A 39 -1.33 2.49 2.43
C ARG A 39 -0.29 2.45 3.53
N VAL A 40 -0.77 2.41 4.77
CA VAL A 40 0.05 2.54 5.97
C VAL A 40 -0.27 1.40 6.93
N HIS A 41 0.72 0.83 7.61
CA HIS A 41 0.44 -0.18 8.63
C HIS A 41 -0.26 0.44 9.85
N LYS A 42 -1.22 -0.26 10.47
CA LYS A 42 -1.97 0.24 11.64
C LYS A 42 -1.09 0.65 12.81
N LYS A 43 0.10 0.08 12.96
CA LYS A 43 1.09 0.48 13.99
C LYS A 43 1.57 1.94 13.86
N LEU A 44 1.32 2.59 12.72
CA LEU A 44 1.67 4.00 12.47
C LEU A 44 0.45 4.94 12.62
N LYS A 45 -0.73 4.45 13.00
CA LYS A 45 -1.97 5.25 13.03
C LYS A 45 -1.98 6.38 14.06
N ASP A 46 -1.14 6.27 15.08
CA ASP A 46 -1.03 7.24 16.17
C ASP A 46 0.44 7.61 16.42
N CYS A 47 1.24 7.66 15.36
CA CYS A 47 2.64 8.03 15.47
C CYS A 47 2.81 9.55 15.68
N PRO A 48 3.99 10.02 16.14
CA PRO A 48 4.24 11.45 16.30
C PRO A 48 4.05 12.19 14.98
N LYS A 49 3.56 13.44 15.04
CA LYS A 49 3.29 14.27 13.85
C LYS A 49 4.45 14.34 12.85
N VAL A 50 5.69 14.40 13.35
CA VAL A 50 6.90 14.39 12.51
C VAL A 50 7.01 13.14 11.62
N ILE A 51 6.47 12.01 12.07
CA ILE A 51 6.43 10.77 11.30
C ILE A 51 5.30 10.81 10.28
N ASP A 52 4.13 11.34 10.63
CA ASP A 52 3.04 11.55 9.67
C ASP A 52 3.45 12.52 8.54
N ASP A 53 4.11 13.63 8.89
CA ASP A 53 4.67 14.59 7.93
C ASP A 53 5.70 13.90 7.02
N ALA A 54 6.56 13.06 7.60
CA ALA A 54 7.55 12.31 6.84
C ALA A 54 6.91 11.27 5.91
N ILE A 55 5.85 10.57 6.33
CA ILE A 55 5.14 9.59 5.50
C ILE A 55 4.55 10.29 4.27
N LEU A 56 3.85 11.42 4.46
CA LEU A 56 3.31 12.16 3.33
C LEU A 56 4.44 12.67 2.44
N GLY A 57 5.44 13.35 3.02
CA GLY A 57 6.58 13.93 2.32
C GLY A 57 7.33 12.91 1.47
N TYR A 58 7.54 11.69 1.98
CA TYR A 58 8.18 10.60 1.25
C TYR A 58 7.50 10.30 -0.09
N TYR A 59 6.18 10.48 -0.17
CA TYR A 59 5.39 10.14 -1.35
C TYR A 59 5.10 11.31 -2.29
N ILE A 60 5.18 12.55 -1.82
CA ILE A 60 4.83 13.73 -2.63
C ILE A 60 6.00 14.70 -2.87
N ASP A 61 7.01 14.70 -2.01
CA ASP A 61 8.19 15.55 -2.10
C ASP A 61 9.43 14.69 -2.45
N PHE A 62 9.51 14.36 -3.74
CA PHE A 62 10.55 13.48 -4.27
C PHE A 62 11.97 14.02 -4.12
N LYS A 63 12.15 15.34 -3.93
CA LYS A 63 13.47 15.95 -3.75
C LYS A 63 14.07 15.59 -2.39
N ASN A 64 13.22 15.45 -1.37
CA ASN A 64 13.65 15.15 0.00
C ASN A 64 13.30 13.71 0.42
N GLY A 65 12.97 12.82 -0.54
CA GLY A 65 12.51 11.45 -0.28
C GLY A 65 13.43 10.67 0.66
N ASP A 66 14.75 10.74 0.49
CA ASP A 66 15.71 10.01 1.33
C ASP A 66 15.72 10.49 2.79
N LYS A 67 15.55 11.81 3.01
CA LYS A 67 15.45 12.40 4.36
C LYS A 67 14.19 11.87 5.08
N TYR A 68 13.06 11.84 4.39
CA TYR A 68 11.82 11.31 4.95
C TYR A 68 11.93 9.82 5.20
N LEU A 69 12.47 9.05 4.25
CA LEU A 69 12.67 7.61 4.40
C LEU A 69 13.53 7.29 5.62
N LYS A 70 14.63 8.02 5.81
CA LYS A 70 15.50 7.86 6.99
C LYS A 70 14.75 8.12 8.29
N THR A 71 13.95 9.18 8.33
CA THR A 71 13.14 9.54 9.50
C THR A 71 12.14 8.42 9.86
N ILE A 72 11.44 7.90 8.85
CA ILE A 72 10.47 6.81 9.01
C ILE A 72 11.18 5.53 9.49
N LYS A 73 12.28 5.13 8.83
CA LYS A 73 13.03 3.91 9.20
C LYS A 73 13.52 3.96 10.63
N ASN A 74 14.12 5.09 11.04
CA ASN A 74 14.58 5.27 12.41
C ASN A 74 13.45 5.08 13.43
N TYR A 75 12.26 5.62 13.18
CA TYR A 75 11.12 5.43 14.07
C TYR A 75 10.65 3.98 14.11
N VAL A 76 10.53 3.34 12.94
CA VAL A 76 10.08 1.96 12.81
C VAL A 76 11.03 0.99 13.52
N GLU A 77 12.33 1.17 13.38
CA GLU A 77 13.35 0.30 13.96
C GLU A 77 13.52 0.55 15.46
N LEU A 78 13.59 1.81 15.89
CA LEU A 78 13.90 2.14 17.28
C LEU A 78 12.66 2.11 18.18
N GLN A 79 11.51 2.61 17.70
CA GLN A 79 10.31 2.78 18.52
C GLN A 79 9.33 1.63 18.34
N LEU A 80 9.10 1.19 17.09
CA LEU A 80 8.19 0.06 16.82
C LEU A 80 8.88 -1.30 16.87
N LYS A 81 10.22 -1.34 16.92
CA LYS A 81 11.06 -2.54 17.00
C LYS A 81 10.71 -3.56 15.91
N LEU A 82 10.45 -3.08 14.69
CA LEU A 82 10.20 -3.95 13.53
C LEU A 82 11.52 -4.20 12.79
N THR A 83 11.84 -5.47 12.54
CA THR A 83 13.10 -5.88 11.89
C THR A 83 12.90 -6.37 10.45
N ASP A 84 11.75 -6.96 10.14
CA ASP A 84 11.46 -7.56 8.83
C ASP A 84 10.33 -6.82 8.12
N TYR A 85 10.64 -5.63 7.59
CA TYR A 85 9.66 -4.79 6.92
C TYR A 85 10.18 -4.19 5.59
N ILE A 86 9.23 -3.78 4.76
CA ILE A 86 9.45 -3.12 3.48
C ILE A 86 8.67 -1.81 3.48
N ILE A 87 9.37 -0.74 3.09
CA ILE A 87 8.77 0.53 2.66
C ILE A 87 8.88 0.56 1.14
N LYS A 88 7.75 0.50 0.44
CA LYS A 88 7.72 0.62 -1.02
C LYS A 88 7.64 2.09 -1.40
N GLY A 89 8.57 2.54 -2.23
CA GLY A 89 8.52 3.86 -2.84
C GLY A 89 7.38 3.98 -3.87
N SER A 90 7.16 5.21 -4.36
CA SER A 90 6.18 5.48 -5.42
C SER A 90 6.54 4.79 -6.72
N ASN A 91 5.57 4.07 -7.30
CA ASN A 91 5.68 3.51 -8.65
C ASN A 91 5.64 4.63 -9.72
N LYS A 92 5.94 4.27 -10.97
CA LYS A 92 6.06 5.24 -12.08
C LYS A 92 4.76 6.01 -12.31
N GLU A 93 3.60 5.36 -12.28
CA GLU A 93 2.32 6.05 -12.49
C GLU A 93 2.02 7.06 -11.38
N TYR A 94 2.26 6.69 -10.12
CA TYR A 94 2.06 7.58 -8.98
C TYR A 94 3.00 8.77 -9.02
N ARG A 95 4.28 8.57 -9.37
CA ARG A 95 5.22 9.68 -9.57
C ARG A 95 4.73 10.60 -10.69
N ASN A 96 4.31 10.03 -11.81
CA ASN A 96 3.79 10.79 -12.94
C ASN A 96 2.54 11.59 -12.56
N TYR A 97 1.63 11.05 -11.73
CA TYR A 97 0.46 11.78 -11.24
C TYR A 97 0.83 13.10 -10.55
N TRP A 98 1.90 13.09 -9.74
CA TRP A 98 2.36 14.30 -9.03
C TRP A 98 3.20 15.24 -9.91
N LEU A 99 3.86 14.71 -10.94
CA LEU A 99 4.67 15.48 -11.88
C LEU A 99 3.83 16.12 -13.00
N LEU A 100 2.73 15.48 -13.42
CA LEU A 100 1.89 15.86 -14.57
C LEU A 100 0.59 16.57 -14.15
N LYS A 101 0.59 17.31 -13.04
CA LYS A 101 -0.61 17.87 -12.38
C LYS A 101 -1.48 18.82 -13.23
N GLU A 102 -1.23 19.00 -14.52
CA GLU A 102 -1.98 19.88 -15.43
C GLU A 102 -3.07 19.23 -16.30
N GLU A 103 -3.12 17.92 -16.54
CA GLU A 103 -4.28 17.32 -17.27
C GLU A 103 -4.73 15.98 -16.67
N LYS A 104 -5.95 15.97 -16.13
CA LYS A 104 -6.56 14.79 -15.51
C LYS A 104 -7.46 14.05 -16.50
N PRO A 105 -7.24 12.75 -16.80
CA PRO A 105 -8.27 11.94 -17.41
C PRO A 105 -9.37 11.63 -16.39
N LYS A 106 -10.63 11.93 -16.73
CA LYS A 106 -11.81 11.52 -15.97
C LYS A 106 -12.14 10.06 -16.28
N PHE A 107 -12.11 9.19 -15.28
CA PHE A 107 -12.76 7.88 -15.34
C PHE A 107 -13.70 7.71 -14.15
N SER A 108 -15.01 7.67 -14.44
CA SER A 108 -16.03 7.24 -13.49
C SER A 108 -16.31 5.76 -13.66
N LYS A 109 -16.13 5.01 -12.57
CA LYS A 109 -16.98 3.92 -12.07
C LYS A 109 -16.52 3.69 -10.64
N GLU A 110 -17.44 3.82 -9.69
CA GLU A 110 -17.13 3.81 -8.26
C GLU A 110 -16.39 2.51 -7.88
N PRO A 111 -15.33 2.59 -7.06
CA PRO A 111 -14.61 1.41 -6.61
C PRO A 111 -15.46 0.62 -5.60
N VAL A 112 -15.67 -0.66 -5.89
CA VAL A 112 -16.24 -1.62 -4.95
C VAL A 112 -15.13 -2.19 -4.08
N GLU A 113 -15.33 -2.19 -2.76
CA GLU A 113 -14.48 -2.89 -1.80
C GLU A 113 -14.88 -4.37 -1.81
N LEU A 114 -13.89 -5.25 -2.01
CA LEU A 114 -14.09 -6.67 -2.13
C LEU A 114 -13.23 -7.37 -1.09
N ASP A 115 -13.82 -8.31 -0.36
CA ASP A 115 -13.07 -9.19 0.54
C ASP A 115 -12.54 -10.37 -0.27
N ILE A 116 -11.24 -10.63 -0.17
CA ILE A 116 -10.68 -11.87 -0.70
C ILE A 116 -11.23 -13.00 0.16
N LYS A 117 -11.90 -13.98 -0.46
CA LYS A 117 -12.36 -15.19 0.23
C LYS A 117 -11.29 -16.26 0.20
N SER A 118 -10.78 -16.55 -1.00
CA SER A 118 -9.79 -17.60 -1.18
C SER A 118 -8.78 -17.21 -2.26
N ILE A 119 -7.59 -17.75 -2.10
CA ILE A 119 -6.53 -17.71 -3.10
C ILE A 119 -6.12 -19.16 -3.30
N THR A 120 -6.23 -19.68 -4.51
CA THR A 120 -5.85 -21.05 -4.83
C THR A 120 -4.69 -21.04 -5.80
N LYS A 121 -3.69 -21.86 -5.52
CA LYS A 121 -2.52 -22.08 -6.36
C LYS A 121 -2.70 -23.40 -7.11
N LYS A 122 -2.65 -23.37 -8.44
CA LYS A 122 -2.64 -24.58 -9.28
C LYS A 122 -1.29 -24.68 -9.98
N GLY A 123 -0.66 -25.85 -9.89
CA GLY A 123 0.51 -26.17 -10.70
C GLY A 123 0.07 -26.86 -11.99
N PHE A 124 0.84 -26.71 -13.06
CA PHE A 124 0.51 -27.32 -14.36
C PHE A 124 0.31 -28.85 -14.30
N THR A 125 0.98 -29.52 -13.37
CA THR A 125 0.87 -30.98 -13.13
C THR A 125 0.47 -31.33 -11.69
N SER A 126 0.13 -30.32 -10.87
CA SER A 126 -0.03 -30.48 -9.43
C SER A 126 -1.44 -30.13 -8.98
N ASN A 127 -1.91 -30.82 -7.94
CA ASN A 127 -3.20 -30.53 -7.32
C ASN A 127 -3.28 -29.09 -6.82
N ALA A 128 -4.50 -28.54 -6.87
CA ALA A 128 -4.80 -27.22 -6.35
C ALA A 128 -4.52 -27.16 -4.84
N ALA A 129 -3.79 -26.13 -4.40
CA ALA A 129 -3.52 -25.85 -3.00
C ALA A 129 -4.13 -24.51 -2.61
N GLU A 130 -4.94 -24.50 -1.54
CA GLU A 130 -5.46 -23.26 -0.98
C GLU A 130 -4.34 -22.51 -0.22
N LEU A 131 -4.27 -21.20 -0.43
CA LEU A 131 -3.26 -20.33 0.14
C LEU A 131 -3.87 -19.42 1.20
N ASN A 132 -3.15 -19.26 2.30
CA ASN A 132 -3.49 -18.25 3.30
C ASN A 132 -3.15 -16.85 2.74
N GLN A 133 -4.11 -15.93 2.83
CA GLN A 133 -4.03 -14.56 2.33
C GLN A 133 -2.87 -13.73 2.89
N ASN A 134 -2.33 -14.13 4.06
CA ASN A 134 -1.25 -13.42 4.74
C ASN A 134 0.12 -14.07 4.56
N ASN A 135 0.21 -15.16 3.80
CA ASN A 135 1.46 -15.89 3.60
C ASN A 135 2.15 -15.50 2.30
N ILE A 136 3.48 -15.53 2.32
CA ILE A 136 4.29 -15.34 1.12
C ILE A 136 4.10 -16.55 0.19
N ILE A 137 3.71 -16.29 -1.05
CA ILE A 137 3.62 -17.32 -2.10
C ILE A 137 5.03 -17.56 -2.63
N LYS A 138 5.61 -18.73 -2.32
CA LYS A 138 6.88 -19.17 -2.89
C LYS A 138 6.64 -19.96 -4.18
N VAL A 139 7.34 -19.59 -5.24
CA VAL A 139 7.32 -20.26 -6.54
C VAL A 139 8.78 -20.54 -6.92
N SER A 140 9.10 -21.77 -7.31
CA SER A 140 10.43 -22.11 -7.85
C SER A 140 10.61 -21.43 -9.21
N LYS A 141 11.85 -21.10 -9.57
CA LYS A 141 12.17 -20.34 -10.80
C LYS A 141 11.60 -20.95 -12.08
N ASP A 142 11.41 -22.27 -12.11
CA ASP A 142 11.01 -23.02 -13.30
C ASP A 142 9.57 -23.55 -13.23
N ALA A 143 8.79 -23.18 -12.21
CA ALA A 143 7.41 -23.64 -12.07
C ALA A 143 6.41 -22.67 -12.72
N LEU A 144 5.61 -23.19 -13.66
CA LEU A 144 4.39 -22.54 -14.13
C LEU A 144 3.26 -22.77 -13.12
N VAL A 145 2.68 -21.67 -12.65
CA VAL A 145 1.65 -21.67 -11.62
C VAL A 145 0.53 -20.71 -12.00
N GLU A 146 -0.70 -21.17 -11.84
CA GLU A 146 -1.92 -20.37 -11.95
C GLU A 146 -2.43 -19.98 -10.55
N LEU A 147 -2.95 -18.75 -10.43
CA LEU A 147 -3.53 -18.22 -9.20
C LEU A 147 -4.98 -17.86 -9.44
N ASP A 148 -5.88 -18.59 -8.78
CA ASP A 148 -7.30 -18.29 -8.75
C ASP A 148 -7.61 -17.47 -7.49
N ILE A 149 -8.23 -16.31 -7.66
CA ILE A 149 -8.61 -15.44 -6.53
C ILE A 149 -10.13 -15.29 -6.53
N THR A 150 -10.77 -15.77 -5.47
CA THR A 150 -12.21 -15.58 -5.26
C THR A 150 -12.42 -14.39 -4.34
N VAL A 151 -13.31 -13.50 -4.73
CA VAL A 151 -13.63 -12.28 -4.01
C VAL A 151 -15.14 -12.16 -3.79
N ASP A 152 -15.52 -11.60 -2.66
CA ASP A 152 -16.90 -11.31 -2.28
C ASP A 152 -17.15 -9.81 -2.27
N TYR A 153 -18.38 -9.42 -2.59
CA TYR A 153 -18.85 -8.06 -2.39
C TYR A 153 -18.99 -7.77 -0.90
N VAL A 154 -18.33 -6.71 -0.42
CA VAL A 154 -18.61 -6.17 0.90
C VAL A 154 -19.93 -5.38 0.80
N LYS A 155 -21.06 -6.03 1.09
CA LYS A 155 -22.33 -5.31 1.31
C LYS A 155 -22.17 -4.46 2.58
N LYS A 156 -22.23 -3.14 2.43
CA LYS A 156 -22.47 -2.21 3.53
C LYS A 156 -23.98 -2.04 3.72
#